data_AF-A0AAW1M8R3-F1
#
_entry.id   AF-A0AAW1M8R3-F1
#
_cell.length_a   1.000
_cell.length_b   1.000
_cell.length_c   1.000
_cell.angle_alpha   90.00
_cell.angle_beta   90.00
_cell.angle_gamma   90.00
#
_symmetry.space_group_name_H-M   'P 1'
#
loop_
_entity.id
_entity.type
_entity.pdbx_description
1 polymer ?
#
loop_
_entity_poly.entity_id
_entity_poly.type
_entity_poly.pdbx_seq_one_letter_code
_entity_poly.pdbx_strand_id
1 'polypeptide(L)'
;MYRYYEPCPPDYETPAKTPEEVAADSYRTTSITAEAALKHYNKKHCEKYELVDPVASGGHLYSDGVWFHCNFKARPKTSLEGHDFPSKLFFAELKAADSNKYLVTTCRPIDGTKTTVGCEICSSVRHPTRGFRKGRYVSKQRLLRPRKGGKVVK
;
A
#
# COMPACT_ATOMS: atom_id res chain seq x y z
N MET A 1 6.53 2.68 52.69
CA MET A 1 7.10 1.76 51.69
C MET A 1 7.33 2.54 50.42
N TYR A 2 8.56 3.02 50.18
CA TYR A 2 8.91 3.70 48.92
C TYR A 2 9.28 2.64 47.90
N ARG A 3 8.54 2.57 46.78
CA ARG A 3 8.95 1.77 45.62
C ARG A 3 10.08 2.54 44.93
N TYR A 4 11.29 2.02 45.02
CA TYR A 4 12.38 2.44 44.14
C TYR A 4 11.93 2.14 42.71
N TYR A 5 11.71 3.20 41.92
CA TYR A 5 11.71 3.05 40.47
C TYR A 5 13.18 2.90 40.08
N GLU A 6 13.55 1.73 39.59
CA GLU A 6 14.81 1.58 38.88
C GLU A 6 14.76 2.50 37.66
N PRO A 7 15.73 3.41 37.48
CA PRO A 7 15.80 4.23 36.28
C PRO A 7 15.95 3.30 35.08
N CYS A 8 15.16 3.55 34.03
CA CYS A 8 15.26 2.84 32.75
C CYS A 8 16.74 2.84 32.33
N PRO A 9 17.34 1.67 32.00
CA PRO A 9 18.74 1.60 31.65
C PRO A 9 19.05 2.53 30.46
N PRO A 10 20.25 3.14 30.44
CA PRO A 10 20.63 4.08 29.41
C PRO A 10 20.54 3.42 28.04
N ASP A 11 19.78 4.06 27.16
CA ASP A 11 19.94 4.07 25.71
C ASP A 11 20.60 2.79 25.14
N TYR A 12 19.82 1.70 25.14
CA TYR A 12 20.15 0.57 24.28
C TYR A 12 20.02 1.07 22.84
N GLU A 13 21.14 1.46 22.22
CA GLU A 13 21.18 1.67 20.79
C GLU A 13 20.84 0.32 20.14
N THR A 14 19.68 0.24 19.49
CA THR A 14 19.38 -0.94 18.67
C THR A 14 20.43 -0.98 17.56
N PRO A 15 21.17 -2.09 17.42
CA PRO A 15 22.20 -2.18 16.41
C PRO A 15 21.59 -1.92 15.03
N ALA A 16 22.28 -1.09 14.24
CA ALA A 16 21.86 -0.78 12.88
C ALA A 16 21.76 -2.08 12.08
N LYS A 17 20.61 -2.31 11.45
CA LYS A 17 20.36 -3.50 10.62
C LYS A 17 21.29 -3.50 9.42
N THR A 18 21.78 -4.68 9.07
CA THR A 18 22.52 -4.90 7.82
C THR A 18 21.60 -4.68 6.60
N PRO A 19 22.14 -4.37 5.41
CA PRO A 19 21.35 -4.27 4.19
C PRO A 19 20.55 -5.54 3.87
N GLU A 20 21.08 -6.71 4.22
CA GLU A 20 20.42 -8.01 4.03
C GLU A 20 19.20 -8.16 4.93
N GLU A 21 19.31 -7.78 6.21
CA GLU A 21 18.17 -7.77 7.14
C GLU A 21 17.09 -6.77 6.70
N VAL A 22 17.47 -5.60 6.21
CA VAL A 22 16.53 -4.61 5.67
C VAL A 22 15.81 -5.16 4.44
N ALA A 23 16.53 -5.84 3.55
CA ALA A 23 15.94 -6.47 2.38
C ALA A 23 14.97 -7.61 2.75
N ALA A 24 15.34 -8.45 3.72
CA ALA A 24 14.51 -9.53 4.23
C ALA A 24 13.22 -9.01 4.88
N ASP A 25 13.32 -7.96 5.70
CA ASP A 25 12.16 -7.31 6.32
C ASP A 25 11.23 -6.66 5.28
N SER A 26 11.83 -6.02 4.26
CA SER A 26 11.09 -5.43 3.14
C SER A 26 10.34 -6.50 2.34
N TYR A 27 10.99 -7.62 2.02
CA TYR A 27 10.35 -8.74 1.34
C TYR A 27 9.22 -9.33 2.18
N ARG A 28 9.46 -9.60 3.48
CA ARG A 28 8.45 -10.12 4.40
C ARG A 28 7.23 -9.20 4.49
N THR A 29 7.45 -7.90 4.60
CA THR A 29 6.36 -6.90 4.63
C THR A 29 5.58 -6.89 3.33
N THR A 30 6.27 -6.98 2.19
CA THR A 30 5.65 -7.04 0.86
C THR A 30 4.79 -8.29 0.72
N SER A 31 5.27 -9.45 1.16
CA SER A 31 4.53 -10.72 1.12
C SER A 31 3.26 -10.67 1.97
N ILE A 32 3.35 -10.22 3.22
CA ILE A 32 2.18 -10.14 4.12
C ILE A 32 1.13 -9.17 3.58
N THR A 33 1.55 -8.00 3.08
CA THR A 33 0.62 -7.01 2.51
C THR A 33 -0.02 -7.50 1.22
N ALA A 34 0.73 -8.19 0.35
CA ALA A 34 0.22 -8.80 -0.87
C ALA A 34 -0.82 -9.89 -0.59
N GLU A 35 -0.55 -10.77 0.37
CA GLU A 35 -1.49 -11.82 0.80
C GLU A 35 -2.79 -11.23 1.36
N ALA A 36 -2.69 -10.21 2.22
CA ALA A 36 -3.85 -9.55 2.79
C ALA A 36 -4.70 -8.89 1.68
N ALA A 37 -4.05 -8.22 0.73
CA ALA A 37 -4.70 -7.58 -0.40
C ALA A 37 -5.40 -8.58 -1.33
N LEU A 38 -4.74 -9.70 -1.65
CA LEU A 38 -5.29 -10.74 -2.50
C LEU A 38 -6.50 -11.42 -1.84
N LYS A 39 -6.39 -11.75 -0.55
CA LYS A 39 -7.51 -12.32 0.23
C LYS A 39 -8.72 -11.39 0.22
N HIS A 40 -8.50 -10.09 0.39
CA HIS A 40 -9.56 -9.09 0.29
C HIS A 40 -10.19 -9.06 -1.10
N TYR A 41 -9.37 -9.05 -2.16
CA TYR A 41 -9.84 -9.02 -3.54
C TYR A 41 -10.69 -10.23 -3.89
N ASN A 42 -10.19 -11.44 -3.61
CA ASN A 42 -10.92 -12.69 -3.82
C ASN A 42 -12.27 -12.69 -3.09
N LYS A 43 -12.28 -12.27 -1.82
CA LYS A 43 -13.51 -12.17 -1.03
C LYS A 43 -14.50 -11.16 -1.62
N LYS A 44 -14.02 -10.01 -2.06
CA LYS A 44 -14.86 -8.91 -2.57
C LYS A 44 -15.46 -9.21 -3.95
N HIS A 45 -14.71 -9.88 -4.80
CA HIS A 45 -15.09 -10.16 -6.19
C HIS A 45 -15.59 -11.59 -6.42
N CYS A 46 -15.64 -12.43 -5.38
CA CYS A 46 -15.96 -13.85 -5.49
C CYS A 46 -15.05 -14.60 -6.48
N GLU A 47 -13.80 -14.15 -6.60
CA GLU A 47 -12.78 -14.76 -7.47
C GLU A 47 -11.82 -15.64 -6.67
N LYS A 48 -11.08 -16.50 -7.36
CA LYS A 48 -10.08 -17.39 -6.77
C LYS A 48 -8.73 -17.14 -7.42
N TYR A 49 -8.07 -16.03 -7.11
CA TYR A 49 -6.69 -15.82 -7.54
C TYR A 49 -5.71 -16.39 -6.51
N GLU A 50 -4.57 -16.86 -6.98
CA GLU A 50 -3.41 -17.21 -6.17
C GLU A 50 -2.28 -16.20 -6.35
N LEU A 51 -1.52 -15.97 -5.28
CA LEU A 51 -0.38 -15.06 -5.28
C LEU A 51 0.77 -15.73 -6.03
N VAL A 52 1.31 -15.03 -7.03
CA VAL A 52 2.46 -15.50 -7.81
C VAL A 52 3.74 -14.86 -7.30
N ASP A 53 3.74 -13.55 -7.09
CA ASP A 53 4.96 -12.80 -6.77
C ASP A 53 4.65 -11.51 -5.99
N PRO A 54 5.18 -11.32 -4.77
CA PRO A 54 5.14 -10.05 -4.06
C PRO A 54 6.20 -9.09 -4.64
N VAL A 55 5.76 -8.13 -5.46
CA VAL A 55 6.68 -7.34 -6.31
C VAL A 55 7.35 -6.20 -5.55
N ALA A 56 6.58 -5.36 -4.87
CA ALA A 56 7.11 -4.18 -4.18
C ALA A 56 6.11 -3.67 -3.15
N SER A 57 6.59 -3.09 -2.06
CA SER A 57 5.78 -2.31 -1.13
C SER A 57 6.47 -1.02 -0.70
N GLY A 58 5.68 -0.04 -0.29
CA GLY A 58 6.14 1.22 0.29
C GLY A 58 5.19 1.64 1.42
N GLY A 59 5.77 1.89 2.59
CA GLY A 59 5.03 2.29 3.79
C GLY A 59 5.32 3.75 4.18
N HIS A 60 4.33 4.42 4.75
CA HIS A 60 4.50 5.74 5.33
C HIS A 60 3.63 5.92 6.57
N LEU A 61 4.19 6.59 7.58
CA LEU A 61 3.46 6.96 8.78
C LEU A 61 2.70 8.27 8.54
N TYR A 62 1.39 8.22 8.67
CA TYR A 62 0.51 9.38 8.70
C TYR A 62 -0.01 9.63 10.12
N SER A 63 -0.60 10.80 10.34
CA SER A 63 -1.26 11.14 11.62
C SER A 63 -2.35 10.15 12.04
N ASP A 64 -2.96 9.44 11.07
CA ASP A 64 -3.98 8.44 11.33
C ASP A 64 -3.47 6.99 11.32
N GLY A 65 -2.15 6.77 11.25
CA GLY A 65 -1.51 5.44 11.31
C GLY A 65 -0.59 5.15 10.12
N VAL A 66 -0.08 3.91 10.06
CA VAL A 66 0.83 3.48 8.99
C VAL A 66 0.03 3.00 7.78
N TRP A 67 0.36 3.53 6.62
CA TRP A 67 -0.26 3.16 5.35
C TRP A 67 0.76 2.52 4.42
N PHE A 68 0.33 1.50 3.68
CA PHE A 68 1.14 0.74 2.75
C PHE A 68 0.50 0.78 1.37
N HIS A 69 1.34 0.96 0.35
CA HIS A 69 1.00 0.60 -1.02
C HIS A 69 1.83 -0.60 -1.42
N CYS A 70 1.24 -1.55 -2.14
CA CYS A 70 1.99 -2.67 -2.69
C CYS A 70 1.54 -3.03 -4.09
N ASN A 71 2.48 -3.63 -4.82
CA ASN A 71 2.21 -4.40 -6.02
C ASN A 71 2.51 -5.86 -5.78
N PHE A 72 1.71 -6.70 -6.44
CA PHE A 72 1.93 -8.13 -6.48
C PHE A 72 1.36 -8.67 -7.79
N LYS A 73 1.87 -9.81 -8.23
CA LYS A 73 1.29 -10.57 -9.34
C LYS A 73 0.41 -11.66 -8.78
N ALA A 74 -0.76 -11.83 -9.38
CA ALA A 74 -1.64 -12.93 -9.06
C ALA A 74 -2.27 -13.48 -10.35
N ARG A 75 -2.61 -14.77 -10.34
CA ARG A 75 -3.29 -15.42 -11.46
C ARG A 75 -4.52 -16.17 -10.97
N PRO A 76 -5.55 -16.36 -11.82
CA PRO A 76 -6.67 -17.24 -11.48
C PRO A 76 -6.17 -18.64 -11.12
N LYS A 77 -6.64 -19.17 -10.00
CA LYS A 77 -6.46 -20.56 -9.60
C LYS A 77 -7.33 -21.40 -10.52
N THR A 78 -6.72 -22.07 -11.49
CA THR A 78 -7.45 -22.96 -12.38
C THR A 78 -7.91 -24.20 -11.63
N SER A 79 -9.17 -24.57 -11.87
CA SER A 79 -9.73 -25.86 -11.41
C SER A 79 -9.81 -26.87 -12.56
N LEU A 80 -9.43 -26.49 -13.78
CA LEU A 80 -9.55 -27.31 -14.98
C LEU A 80 -8.21 -27.33 -15.71
N GLU A 81 -7.79 -28.55 -16.03
CA GLU A 81 -6.47 -28.94 -16.50
C GLU A 81 -6.00 -28.14 -17.72
N GLY A 82 -4.75 -27.68 -17.69
CA GLY A 82 -3.99 -27.35 -18.89
C GLY A 82 -3.97 -25.88 -19.37
N HIS A 83 -4.74 -24.97 -18.78
CA HIS A 83 -4.68 -23.55 -19.16
C HIS A 83 -3.91 -22.70 -18.15
N ASP A 84 -2.66 -22.36 -18.49
CA ASP A 84 -1.92 -21.33 -17.76
C ASP A 84 -2.48 -19.94 -18.13
N PHE A 85 -3.18 -19.30 -17.19
CA PHE A 85 -3.58 -17.91 -17.35
C PHE A 85 -2.39 -16.99 -17.02
N PRO A 86 -2.14 -15.95 -17.83
CA PRO A 86 -1.09 -15.00 -17.53
C PRO A 86 -1.38 -14.31 -16.19
N SER A 87 -0.35 -14.17 -15.36
CA SER A 87 -0.46 -13.40 -14.12
C SER A 87 -0.75 -11.93 -14.43
N LYS A 88 -1.64 -11.33 -13.63
CA LYS A 88 -1.96 -9.91 -13.67
C LYS A 88 -1.21 -9.19 -12.56
N LEU A 89 -0.78 -7.96 -12.84
CA LEU A 89 -0.22 -7.09 -11.82
C LEU A 89 -1.37 -6.41 -11.06
N PHE A 90 -1.28 -6.37 -9.74
CA PHE A 90 -2.24 -5.71 -8.86
C PHE A 90 -1.61 -4.51 -8.17
N PHE A 91 -2.46 -3.56 -7.82
CA PHE A 91 -2.16 -2.50 -6.87
C PHE A 91 -3.10 -2.60 -5.67
N ALA A 92 -2.55 -2.43 -4.47
CA ALA A 92 -3.34 -2.33 -3.25
C ALA A 92 -2.87 -1.20 -2.33
N GLU A 93 -3.83 -0.63 -1.60
CA GLU A 93 -3.62 0.34 -0.52
C GLU A 93 -4.19 -0.25 0.77
N LEU A 94 -3.32 -0.33 1.79
CA LEU A 94 -3.62 -0.93 3.07
C LEU A 94 -3.29 0.04 4.19
N LYS A 95 -4.05 -0.03 5.27
CA LYS A 95 -3.75 0.63 6.54
C LYS A 95 -3.41 -0.41 7.59
N ALA A 96 -2.32 -0.25 8.32
CA ALA A 96 -2.06 -1.07 9.50
C ALA A 96 -3.12 -0.79 10.57
N ALA A 97 -3.77 -1.83 11.08
CA ALA A 97 -4.76 -1.72 12.14
C ALA A 97 -4.17 -2.17 13.49
N ASP A 98 -3.77 -3.44 13.57
CA ASP A 98 -3.13 -4.05 14.75
C ASP A 98 -1.87 -4.82 14.31
N SER A 99 -1.16 -5.44 15.25
CA SER A 99 -0.08 -6.39 15.00
C SER A 99 -0.48 -7.42 13.93
N ASN A 100 0.13 -7.30 12.74
CA ASN A 100 -0.10 -8.14 11.56
C ASN A 100 -1.52 -8.09 10.96
N LYS A 101 -2.34 -7.10 11.28
CA LYS A 101 -3.65 -6.90 10.63
C LYS A 101 -3.64 -5.67 9.73
N TYR A 102 -4.08 -5.87 8.49
CA TYR A 102 -4.16 -4.84 7.49
C TYR A 102 -5.61 -4.62 7.03
N LEU A 103 -6.03 -3.36 7.04
CA LEU A 103 -7.28 -2.91 6.45
C LEU A 103 -7.02 -2.54 4.99
N VAL A 104 -7.44 -3.40 4.08
CA VAL A 104 -7.35 -3.15 2.63
C VAL A 104 -8.44 -2.16 2.24
N THR A 105 -8.03 -0.99 1.74
CA THR A 105 -8.94 0.08 1.31
C THR A 105 -9.18 0.06 -0.19
N THR A 106 -8.17 -0.34 -0.97
CA THR A 106 -8.30 -0.60 -2.40
C THR A 106 -7.41 -1.77 -2.80
N CYS A 107 -7.89 -2.59 -3.72
CA CYS A 107 -7.13 -3.66 -4.34
C CYS A 107 -7.73 -3.90 -5.73
N ARG A 108 -6.92 -3.88 -6.78
CA ARG A 108 -7.38 -4.09 -8.15
C ARG A 108 -6.24 -4.48 -9.10
N PRO A 109 -6.54 -5.16 -10.22
CA PRO A 109 -5.59 -5.32 -11.30
C PRO A 109 -5.26 -3.95 -11.92
N ILE A 110 -4.02 -3.80 -12.37
CA ILE A 110 -3.54 -2.66 -13.13
C ILE A 110 -2.93 -3.17 -14.43
N ASP A 111 -3.35 -2.59 -15.54
CA ASP A 111 -2.68 -2.79 -16.82
C ASP A 111 -1.40 -1.97 -16.77
N GLY A 112 -0.27 -2.53 -17.21
CA GLY A 112 1.10 -2.06 -16.96
C GLY A 112 1.45 -0.63 -17.43
N THR A 113 0.47 0.19 -17.78
CA THR A 113 0.58 1.64 -18.00
C THR A 113 1.11 2.32 -16.74
N LYS A 114 2.37 2.76 -16.85
CA LYS A 114 3.13 3.44 -15.80
C LYS A 114 2.45 4.75 -15.44
N THR A 115 1.87 4.85 -14.24
CA THR A 115 1.70 6.15 -13.59
C THR A 115 2.19 6.06 -12.16
N THR A 116 3.48 6.34 -11.92
CA THR A 116 3.92 6.85 -10.60
C THR A 116 3.38 8.26 -10.35
N VAL A 117 2.72 8.86 -11.36
CA VAL A 117 2.17 10.22 -11.38
C VAL A 117 1.13 10.39 -10.28
N GLY A 118 1.60 10.72 -9.08
CA GLY A 118 0.72 10.82 -7.94
C GLY A 118 1.40 10.61 -6.61
N CYS A 119 2.21 9.56 -6.45
CA CYS A 119 2.60 9.11 -5.11
C CYS A 119 3.94 9.70 -4.68
N GLU A 120 3.94 10.51 -3.62
CA GLU A 120 5.19 11.05 -3.03
C GLU A 120 5.87 10.06 -2.06
N ILE A 121 5.21 8.96 -1.73
CA ILE A 121 5.75 7.94 -0.81
C ILE A 121 6.59 6.89 -1.56
N CYS A 122 6.11 6.45 -2.71
CA CYS A 122 6.58 5.22 -3.32
C CYS A 122 7.52 5.50 -4.48
N SER A 123 8.73 4.94 -4.42
CA SER A 123 9.69 4.95 -5.53
C SER A 123 9.51 3.77 -6.48
N SER A 124 9.08 2.60 -5.98
CA SER A 124 9.08 1.33 -6.71
C SER A 124 7.68 0.76 -7.01
N VAL A 125 6.64 1.27 -6.35
CA VAL A 125 5.25 0.82 -6.54
C VAL A 125 4.62 1.56 -7.74
N ARG A 126 4.00 0.81 -8.63
CA ARG A 126 3.20 1.29 -9.77
C ARG A 126 1.78 1.59 -9.31
N HIS A 127 1.32 2.82 -9.53
CA HIS A 127 -0.02 3.26 -9.13
C HIS A 127 -0.99 3.31 -10.31
N PRO A 128 -2.28 3.03 -10.05
CA PRO A 128 -3.37 3.41 -10.94
C PRO A 128 -3.60 4.92 -10.88
N THR A 129 -4.11 5.52 -11.96
CA THR A 129 -4.32 6.97 -12.07
C THR A 129 -5.28 7.58 -11.03
N ARG A 130 -6.22 6.80 -10.50
CA ARG A 130 -7.24 7.22 -9.51
C ARG A 130 -7.58 6.06 -8.59
N GLY A 131 -8.14 6.29 -7.40
CA GLY A 131 -8.75 5.24 -6.56
C GLY A 131 -7.89 4.73 -5.39
N PHE A 132 -6.87 5.50 -5.02
CA PHE A 132 -6.12 5.38 -3.77
C PHE A 132 -6.12 6.75 -3.07
N ARG A 133 -6.02 6.77 -1.75
CA ARG A 133 -6.27 7.95 -0.91
C ARG A 133 -4.98 8.63 -0.46
N LYS A 134 -4.05 7.86 0.12
CA LYS A 134 -2.82 8.37 0.73
C LYS A 134 -1.68 8.40 -0.29
N GLY A 135 -0.72 9.29 -0.09
CA GLY A 135 0.42 9.47 -1.00
C GLY A 135 0.10 10.21 -2.29
N ARG A 136 -1.16 10.24 -2.74
CA ARG A 136 -1.58 11.02 -3.90
C ARG A 136 -1.29 12.50 -3.66
N TYR A 137 -0.59 13.15 -4.60
CA TYR A 137 -0.22 14.57 -4.56
C TYR A 137 -1.26 15.32 -3.77
N VAL A 138 -0.83 16.04 -2.73
CA VAL A 138 -1.63 17.12 -2.18
C VAL A 138 -2.02 17.91 -3.42
N SER A 139 -3.29 17.80 -3.84
CA SER A 139 -3.77 18.63 -4.93
C SER A 139 -3.36 20.01 -4.48
N LYS A 140 -2.38 20.63 -5.16
CA LYS A 140 -2.06 22.07 -4.97
C LYS A 140 -3.41 22.68 -4.72
N GLN A 141 -3.65 23.17 -3.49
CA GLN A 141 -4.98 23.57 -3.02
C GLN A 141 -5.65 24.15 -4.25
N ARG A 142 -6.69 23.50 -4.78
CA ARG A 142 -7.34 24.02 -5.97
C ARG A 142 -7.91 25.33 -5.49
N LEU A 143 -7.13 26.41 -5.63
CA LEU A 143 -7.56 27.77 -5.39
C LEU A 143 -8.81 27.84 -6.25
N LEU A 144 -9.95 27.94 -5.58
CA LEU A 144 -11.24 28.01 -6.23
C LEU A 144 -11.08 29.12 -7.25
N ARG A 145 -11.11 28.78 -8.54
CA ARG A 145 -11.00 29.81 -9.58
C ARG A 145 -12.17 30.76 -9.33
N PRO A 146 -11.93 32.07 -9.18
CA PRO A 146 -13.01 33.03 -9.10
C PRO A 146 -13.92 32.81 -10.30
N ARG A 147 -15.22 32.67 -10.04
CA ARG A 147 -16.23 32.46 -11.07
C ARG A 147 -16.27 33.72 -11.93
N LYS A 148 -15.69 33.69 -13.14
CA LYS A 148 -15.88 34.76 -14.13
C LYS A 148 -17.34 34.74 -14.56
N GLY A 149 -18.12 35.69 -14.07
CA GLY A 149 -19.49 35.88 -14.54
C GLY A 149 -20.47 36.35 -13.47
N GLY A 150 -20.20 37.51 -12.88
CA GLY A 150 -21.27 38.36 -12.35
C GLY A 150 -21.50 39.48 -13.36
N LYS A 151 -22.53 39.36 -14.22
CA LYS A 151 -23.01 40.51 -14.99
C LYS A 151 -23.59 41.50 -13.97
N VAL A 152 -22.94 42.65 -13.80
CA VAL A 152 -23.59 43.82 -13.22
C VAL A 152 -24.60 44.28 -14.27
N VAL A 153 -25.88 44.08 -13.98
CA VAL A 153 -26.96 44.71 -14.73
C VAL A 153 -26.99 46.16 -14.27
N LYS A 154 -26.92 47.08 -15.23
CA LYS A 154 -26.96 48.53 -15.03
C LYS A 154 -28.27 48.98 -14.41
#